data_AF-A0A9D2H1N7-F1
#
_entry.id   AF-A0A9D2H1N7-F1
#
_cell.length_a   1.000
_cell.length_b   1.000
_cell.length_c   1.000
_cell.angle_alpha   90.00
_cell.angle_beta   90.00
_cell.angle_gamma   90.00
#
_symmetry.space_group_name_H-M   'P 1'
#
loop_
_entity.id
_entity.type
_entity.pdbx_description
1 polymer ?
#
loop_
_entity_poly.entity_id
_entity_poly.type
_entity_poly.pdbx_seq_one_letter_code
_entity_poly.pdbx_strand_id
1 'polypeptide(L)'
;ICVREANPHCIMTSYNKINGVWAHYHFELVRGILRGEWGFGGCVMTDWWMKRARCPEYPKLKDNAYRIRAGVNVLMPGGDYFGKRKPDGTVRAAMKKDGLTMAELRRNAEEVLDFVLHSSAEVKEEQRS
;
A
#
# COMPACT_ATOMS: atom_id res chain seq x y z
N ILE A 1 -0.71 19.74 8.40
CA ILE A 1 0.36 20.35 7.61
C ILE A 1 0.59 19.55 6.32
N CYS A 2 1.54 18.61 6.23
CA CYS A 2 1.96 18.00 4.95
C CYS A 2 0.80 17.53 4.04
N VAL A 3 -0.11 16.70 4.54
CA VAL A 3 -1.25 16.18 3.74
C VAL A 3 -2.20 17.27 3.24
N ARG A 4 -2.57 18.23 4.10
CA ARG A 4 -3.58 19.24 3.77
C ARG A 4 -3.03 20.45 3.03
N GLU A 5 -1.76 20.79 3.26
CA GLU A 5 -1.14 22.01 2.71
C GLU A 5 -0.29 21.72 1.48
N ALA A 6 0.49 20.64 1.49
CA ALA A 6 1.40 20.30 0.40
C ALA A 6 0.81 19.27 -0.58
N ASN A 7 -0.29 18.62 -0.22
CA ASN A 7 -0.98 17.59 -1.02
C ASN A 7 -0.02 16.61 -1.73
N PRO A 8 0.81 15.87 -0.96
CA PRO A 8 1.81 15.00 -1.56
C PRO A 8 1.17 13.86 -2.34
N HIS A 9 1.79 13.46 -3.44
CA HIS A 9 1.32 12.32 -4.26
C HIS A 9 1.63 10.96 -3.62
N CYS A 10 2.60 10.88 -2.71
CA CYS A 10 3.00 9.63 -2.09
C CYS A 10 3.51 9.80 -0.64
N ILE A 11 3.25 8.79 0.19
CA ILE A 11 3.75 8.67 1.57
C ILE A 11 4.37 7.29 1.78
N MET A 12 5.42 7.23 2.59
CA MET A 12 6.06 5.96 2.99
C MET A 12 5.77 5.66 4.46
N THR A 13 5.34 4.43 4.75
CA THR A 13 5.18 3.95 6.13
C THR A 13 6.53 3.56 6.73
N SER A 14 6.70 3.70 8.04
CA SER A 14 7.95 3.44 8.75
C SER A 14 8.16 1.96 9.16
N TYR A 15 9.35 1.66 9.68
CA TYR A 15 9.68 0.35 10.23
C TYR A 15 9.02 0.01 11.57
N ASN A 16 8.60 1.00 12.36
CA ASN A 16 8.25 0.77 13.77
C ASN A 16 6.82 0.26 13.97
N LYS A 17 6.53 -0.12 15.21
CA LYS A 17 5.17 -0.38 15.67
C LYS A 17 4.59 0.90 16.26
N ILE A 18 3.28 1.08 16.05
CA ILE A 18 2.43 2.04 16.75
C ILE A 18 1.39 1.19 17.48
N ASN A 19 1.30 1.34 18.80
CA ASN A 19 0.35 0.57 19.63
C ASN A 19 0.39 -0.95 19.39
N GLY A 20 1.59 -1.51 19.18
CA GLY A 20 1.80 -2.94 18.98
C GLY A 20 1.57 -3.45 17.54
N VAL A 21 1.05 -2.62 16.64
CA VAL A 21 0.83 -2.93 15.22
C VAL A 21 1.91 -2.26 14.38
N TRP A 22 2.49 -2.98 13.41
CA TRP A 22 3.51 -2.40 12.53
C TRP A 22 2.91 -1.36 11.57
N ALA A 23 3.60 -0.25 11.34
CA ALA A 23 3.10 0.86 10.52
C ALA A 23 2.75 0.45 9.08
N HIS A 24 3.57 -0.41 8.45
CA HIS A 24 3.36 -0.93 7.09
C HIS A 24 2.20 -1.92 6.96
N TYR A 25 1.47 -2.14 8.04
CA TYR A 25 0.33 -3.01 8.17
C TYR A 25 -0.77 -2.34 9.03
N HIS A 26 -0.78 -1.03 9.23
CA HIS A 26 -1.69 -0.42 10.20
C HIS A 26 -2.96 0.11 9.54
N PHE A 27 -4.05 -0.67 9.60
CA PHE A 27 -5.33 -0.29 8.98
C PHE A 27 -5.84 1.05 9.50
N GLU A 28 -5.91 1.22 10.83
CA GLU A 28 -6.44 2.46 11.41
C GLU A 28 -5.63 3.70 11.03
N LEU A 29 -4.30 3.60 11.05
CA LEU A 29 -3.42 4.71 10.68
C LEU A 29 -3.64 5.16 9.23
N VAL A 30 -3.76 4.20 8.31
CA VAL A 30 -3.83 4.51 6.87
C VAL A 30 -5.27 4.74 6.40
N ARG A 31 -6.20 3.83 6.69
CA ARG A 31 -7.60 3.93 6.24
C ARG A 31 -8.45 4.80 7.16
N GLY A 32 -8.26 4.72 8.47
CA GLY A 32 -8.99 5.55 9.44
C GLY A 32 -8.52 7.00 9.41
N ILE A 33 -7.27 7.24 9.81
CA ILE A 33 -6.74 8.59 10.01
C ILE A 33 -6.29 9.23 8.69
N LEU A 34 -5.28 8.65 8.02
CA LEU A 34 -4.66 9.30 6.86
C LEU A 34 -5.65 9.52 5.70
N ARG A 35 -6.43 8.49 5.34
CA ARG A 35 -7.41 8.59 4.24
C ARG A 35 -8.78 9.08 4.72
N GLY A 36 -9.27 8.60 5.87
CA GLY A 36 -10.60 8.96 6.38
C GLY A 36 -10.64 10.39 6.96
N GLU A 37 -9.83 10.66 7.98
CA GLU A 37 -9.86 11.97 8.66
C GLU A 37 -9.10 13.07 7.90
N TRP A 38 -7.99 12.72 7.26
CA TRP A 38 -7.13 13.72 6.60
C TRP A 38 -7.39 13.83 5.10
N GLY A 39 -8.13 12.91 4.50
CA GLY A 39 -8.52 12.95 3.09
C GLY A 39 -7.38 12.67 2.11
N PHE A 40 -6.34 11.94 2.52
CA PHE A 40 -5.21 11.65 1.65
C PHE A 40 -5.61 10.75 0.45
N GLY A 41 -5.46 11.29 -0.76
CA GLY A 41 -5.76 10.58 -2.02
C GLY A 41 -4.58 9.89 -2.68
N GLY A 42 -3.35 10.12 -2.21
CA GLY A 42 -2.14 9.61 -2.88
C GLY A 42 -1.83 8.13 -2.64
N CYS A 43 -0.66 7.70 -3.13
CA CYS A 43 -0.14 6.36 -2.95
C CYS A 43 0.58 6.20 -1.61
N VAL A 44 0.46 5.02 -0.99
CA VAL A 44 1.19 4.68 0.25
C VAL A 44 2.11 3.49 -0.04
N MET A 45 3.38 3.61 0.27
CA MET A 45 4.35 2.52 0.11
C MET A 45 4.97 2.10 1.44
N THR A 46 5.48 0.87 1.48
CA THR A 46 6.28 0.43 2.62
C THR A 46 7.68 1.05 2.60
N ASP A 47 8.34 1.12 3.75
CA ASP A 47 9.80 1.19 3.78
C ASP A 47 10.42 -0.06 3.11
N TRP A 48 11.73 -0.05 2.92
CA TRP A 48 12.46 -1.10 2.24
C TRP A 48 12.58 -2.38 3.09
N TRP A 49 12.45 -3.54 2.46
CA TRP A 49 12.69 -4.85 3.09
C TRP A 49 11.85 -5.14 4.34
N MET A 50 10.62 -4.63 4.37
CA MET A 50 9.72 -4.87 5.49
C MET A 50 9.47 -6.35 5.76
N LYS A 51 9.55 -6.73 7.06
CA LYS A 51 9.34 -8.10 7.51
C LYS A 51 7.87 -8.54 7.37
N ARG A 52 7.72 -9.85 7.18
CA ARG A 52 6.43 -10.54 7.25
C ARG A 52 5.81 -10.39 8.64
N ALA A 53 4.51 -10.17 8.71
CA ALA A 53 3.79 -10.15 9.97
C ALA A 53 2.33 -10.54 9.78
N ARG A 54 1.74 -11.01 10.89
CA ARG A 54 0.31 -11.27 10.99
C ARG A 54 -0.38 -10.03 11.54
N CYS A 55 -1.58 -9.76 11.04
CA CYS A 55 -2.46 -8.79 11.66
C CYS A 55 -3.02 -9.33 12.99
N PRO A 56 -3.02 -8.54 14.07
CA PRO A 56 -3.80 -8.85 15.28
C PRO A 56 -5.31 -8.82 15.02
N GLU A 57 -5.80 -7.82 14.27
CA GLU A 57 -7.23 -7.57 14.01
C GLU A 57 -7.85 -8.50 12.95
N TYR A 58 -7.05 -8.94 11.97
CA TYR A 58 -7.49 -9.79 10.87
C TYR A 58 -6.66 -11.09 10.83
N PRO A 59 -6.96 -12.08 11.70
CA PRO A 59 -6.13 -13.27 11.85
C PRO A 59 -6.04 -14.15 10.58
N LYS A 60 -7.00 -13.99 9.65
CA LYS A 60 -7.06 -14.68 8.35
C LYS A 60 -6.14 -14.05 7.30
N LEU A 61 -5.69 -12.80 7.50
CA LEU A 61 -4.82 -12.08 6.58
C LEU A 61 -3.38 -12.06 7.07
N LYS A 62 -2.44 -12.11 6.13
CA LYS A 62 -0.99 -12.13 6.39
C LYS A 62 -0.28 -11.34 5.29
N ASP A 63 0.84 -10.72 5.64
CA ASP A 63 1.78 -10.09 4.71
C ASP A 63 1.08 -9.17 3.69
N ASN A 64 1.30 -9.36 2.38
CA ASN A 64 0.74 -8.49 1.34
C ASN A 64 -0.78 -8.42 1.37
N ALA A 65 -1.47 -9.52 1.70
CA ALA A 65 -2.93 -9.49 1.80
C ALA A 65 -3.40 -8.46 2.85
N TYR A 66 -2.67 -8.34 3.95
CA TYR A 66 -3.01 -7.37 4.97
C TYR A 66 -2.61 -5.94 4.59
N ARG A 67 -1.50 -5.75 3.88
CA ARG A 67 -1.10 -4.42 3.34
C ARG A 67 -2.19 -3.83 2.46
N ILE A 68 -2.74 -4.64 1.55
CA ILE A 68 -3.80 -4.22 0.64
C ILE A 68 -5.05 -3.78 1.43
N ARG A 69 -5.47 -4.58 2.41
CA ARG A 69 -6.58 -4.20 3.30
C ARG A 69 -6.29 -2.89 4.04
N ALA A 70 -5.08 -2.76 4.60
CA ALA A 70 -4.63 -1.56 5.28
C ALA A 70 -4.51 -0.34 4.35
N GLY A 71 -4.58 -0.51 3.02
CA GLY A 71 -4.41 0.58 2.06
C GLY A 71 -2.96 0.99 1.84
N VAL A 72 -2.01 0.11 2.16
CA VAL A 72 -0.61 0.25 1.76
C VAL A 72 -0.47 -0.39 0.39
N ASN A 73 -0.19 0.43 -0.61
CA ASN A 73 -0.28 0.13 -2.03
C ASN A 73 0.93 -0.64 -2.54
N VAL A 74 2.13 -0.18 -2.22
CA VAL A 74 3.36 -0.73 -2.82
C VAL A 74 4.29 -1.30 -1.76
N LEU A 75 4.63 -2.58 -1.89
CA LEU A 75 5.72 -3.20 -1.11
C LEU A 75 7.06 -2.82 -1.73
N MET A 76 7.96 -2.28 -0.92
CA MET A 76 9.33 -1.93 -1.31
C MET A 76 10.37 -2.83 -0.62
N PRO A 77 11.38 -3.36 -1.34
CA PRO A 77 11.34 -3.56 -2.79
C PRO A 77 10.28 -4.58 -3.19
N GLY A 78 9.61 -4.32 -4.31
CA GLY A 78 8.84 -5.30 -5.04
C GLY A 78 9.72 -6.04 -6.06
N GLY A 79 9.28 -7.23 -6.48
CA GLY A 79 9.88 -7.95 -7.60
C GLY A 79 11.34 -8.35 -7.44
N ASP A 80 12.02 -8.49 -8.59
CA ASP A 80 13.28 -9.20 -8.74
C ASP A 80 14.55 -8.37 -8.46
N TYR A 81 14.43 -7.25 -7.74
CA TYR A 81 15.52 -6.28 -7.55
C TYR A 81 16.82 -6.88 -6.97
N PHE A 82 16.76 -8.08 -6.35
CA PHE A 82 17.92 -8.88 -5.91
C PHE A 82 17.76 -10.38 -6.20
N GLY A 83 17.09 -10.75 -7.30
CA GLY A 83 16.88 -12.14 -7.75
C GLY A 83 15.40 -12.51 -7.88
N LYS A 84 15.10 -13.64 -8.55
CA LYS A 84 13.74 -14.13 -8.87
C LYS A 84 12.88 -14.34 -7.63
N ARG A 85 12.29 -13.29 -7.09
CA ARG A 85 11.55 -13.31 -5.84
C ARG A 85 10.10 -13.57 -6.19
N LYS A 86 9.71 -14.84 -6.06
CA LYS A 86 8.32 -15.25 -6.27
C LYS A 86 7.39 -14.40 -5.40
N PRO A 87 6.25 -13.94 -5.92
CA PRO A 87 5.24 -13.29 -5.10
C PRO A 87 4.87 -14.22 -3.93
N ASP A 88 4.61 -13.63 -2.77
CA ASP A 88 4.39 -14.37 -1.52
C ASP A 88 3.11 -15.24 -1.53
N GLY A 89 2.26 -15.08 -2.54
CA GLY A 89 1.04 -15.87 -2.75
C GLY A 89 -0.09 -15.55 -1.76
N THR A 90 0.16 -14.67 -0.79
CA THR A 90 -0.79 -14.40 0.31
C THR A 90 -2.05 -13.71 -0.19
N VAL A 91 -1.91 -12.80 -1.15
CA VAL A 91 -3.04 -12.11 -1.79
C VAL A 91 -3.98 -13.11 -2.45
N ARG A 92 -3.46 -14.00 -3.31
CA ARG A 92 -4.25 -15.04 -3.98
C ARG A 92 -4.87 -16.02 -2.99
N ALA A 93 -4.15 -16.39 -1.93
CA ALA A 93 -4.67 -17.26 -0.88
C ALA A 93 -5.78 -16.62 -0.04
N ALA A 94 -5.73 -15.29 0.12
CA ALA A 94 -6.73 -14.50 0.85
C ALA A 94 -7.99 -14.20 0.02
N MET A 95 -8.02 -14.49 -1.29
CA MET A 95 -9.21 -14.38 -2.14
C MET A 95 -10.20 -15.53 -1.91
N LYS A 96 -10.72 -15.62 -0.69
CA LYS A 96 -11.69 -16.63 -0.24
C LYS A 96 -12.82 -15.95 0.55
N LYS A 97 -13.87 -16.72 0.86
CA LYS A 97 -14.95 -16.28 1.77
C LYS A 97 -14.35 -15.77 3.09
N ASP A 98 -14.69 -14.54 3.47
CA ASP A 98 -14.17 -13.77 4.63
C ASP A 98 -12.71 -13.30 4.56
N GLY A 99 -12.10 -13.29 3.38
CA GLY A 99 -10.74 -12.79 3.15
C GLY A 99 -10.70 -11.39 2.53
N LEU A 100 -9.76 -11.18 1.61
CA LEU A 100 -9.72 -9.98 0.76
C LEU A 100 -10.85 -10.01 -0.25
N THR A 101 -11.42 -8.83 -0.50
CA THR A 101 -12.44 -8.61 -1.52
C THR A 101 -11.83 -8.10 -2.81
N MET A 102 -12.51 -8.35 -3.94
CA MET A 102 -12.12 -7.76 -5.22
C MET A 102 -12.19 -6.22 -5.21
N ALA A 103 -13.08 -5.64 -4.42
CA ALA A 103 -13.21 -4.19 -4.29
C ALA A 103 -11.97 -3.57 -3.63
N GLU A 104 -11.43 -4.21 -2.58
CA GLU A 104 -10.18 -3.77 -1.93
C GLU A 104 -8.99 -3.84 -2.90
N LEU A 105 -8.90 -4.90 -3.70
CA LEU A 105 -7.85 -5.04 -4.71
C LEU A 105 -7.94 -3.97 -5.81
N ARG A 106 -9.14 -3.75 -6.36
CA ARG A 106 -9.36 -2.76 -7.41
C ARG A 106 -9.03 -1.36 -6.92
N ARG A 107 -9.53 -0.98 -5.74
CA ARG A 107 -9.21 0.31 -5.12
C ARG A 107 -7.71 0.50 -4.94
N ASN A 108 -7.01 -0.53 -4.49
CA ASN A 108 -5.57 -0.47 -4.31
C ASN A 108 -4.82 -0.27 -5.63
N ALA A 109 -5.28 -0.92 -6.72
CA ALA A 109 -4.74 -0.74 -8.06
C ALA A 109 -5.06 0.64 -8.65
N GLU A 110 -6.29 1.13 -8.47
CA GLU A 110 -6.72 2.48 -8.87
C GLU A 110 -5.83 3.54 -8.20
N GLU A 111 -5.64 3.46 -6.88
CA GLU A 111 -4.76 4.38 -6.12
C GLU A 111 -3.30 4.36 -6.64
N VAL A 112 -2.80 3.22 -7.14
CA VAL A 112 -1.47 3.12 -7.76
C VAL A 112 -1.47 3.72 -9.16
N LEU A 113 -2.47 3.39 -9.98
CA LEU A 113 -2.59 3.91 -11.34
C LEU A 113 -2.73 5.42 -11.34
N ASP A 114 -3.55 5.97 -10.45
CA ASP A 114 -3.68 7.42 -10.25
C ASP A 114 -2.32 8.05 -9.93
N PHE A 115 -1.52 7.42 -9.06
CA PHE A 115 -0.17 7.90 -8.78
C PHE A 115 0.76 7.84 -10.00
N VAL A 116 0.67 6.79 -10.82
CA VAL A 116 1.47 6.68 -12.06
C VAL A 116 1.06 7.74 -13.07
N LEU A 117 -0.24 7.94 -13.30
CA LEU A 117 -0.79 8.94 -14.24
C LEU A 117 -0.41 10.37 -13.86
N HIS A 118 -0.31 10.66 -12.55
CA HIS A 118 0.11 11.98 -12.07
C HIS A 118 1.65 12.11 -11.97
N SER A 119 2.40 11.05 -12.23
CA SER A 119 3.86 11.08 -12.25
C SER A 119 4.36 11.53 -13.62
N SER A 120 5.44 12.31 -13.65
CA SER A 120 6.03 12.84 -14.89
C SER A 120 6.62 11.77 -15.83
N ALA A 121 6.45 10.48 -15.53
CA ALA A 121 6.84 9.38 -16.40
C ALA A 121 6.06 9.40 -17.72
N GLU A 122 4.81 9.88 -17.72
CA GLU A 122 3.99 10.00 -18.94
C GLU A 122 4.20 11.32 -19.70
N VAL A 123 4.51 12.42 -18.99
CA VAL A 123 4.68 13.76 -19.58
C VAL A 123 5.86 13.83 -20.58
N LYS A 124 6.79 12.87 -20.55
CA LYS A 124 7.95 12.83 -21.45
C LYS A 124 7.70 12.18 -22.82
N GLU A 125 6.61 11.45 -23.02
CA GLU A 125 6.30 10.86 -24.34
C GLU A 125 5.56 11.83 -25.26
N GLU A 126 4.73 12.74 -24.73
CA GLU A 126 3.94 13.68 -25.53
C GLU A 126 4.71 14.94 -25.98
N GLN A 127 5.86 15.25 -25.36
CA GLN A 127 6.72 16.38 -25.73
C GLN A 127 7.88 15.99 -26.66
N ARG A 128 7.84 14.79 -27.25
CA ARG A 128 8.92 14.24 -28.09
C ARG A 128 8.49 13.89 -29.52
N SER A 129 7.36 14.44 -29.97
CA SER A 129 6.87 14.41 -31.36
C SER A 129 6.94 15.79 -32.00
#